data_AF-F4BX55-F1
#
_entry.id   AF-F4BX55-F1
#
_cell.length_a   1.000
_cell.length_b   1.000
_cell.length_c   1.000
_cell.angle_alpha   90.00
_cell.angle_beta   90.00
_cell.angle_gamma   90.00
#
_symmetry.space_group_name_H-M   'P 1'
#
loop_
_entity.id
_entity.type
_entity.pdbx_description
1 polymer ?
#
loop_
_entity_poly.entity_id
_entity_poly.type
_entity_poly.pdbx_seq_one_letter_code
_entity_poly.pdbx_strand_id
1 'polypeptide(L)'
;MFAEYIQAALSKATHEIIEDQELFYGEITELRGVWATGKTLEECGENLKGVIEGWIALRLRLGLAIPPIPHPACLSSDIAFFTS
;
A
#
# COMPACT_ATOMS: atom_id res chain seq x y z
N MET A 1 -10.87 -3.25 -9.39
CA MET A 1 -10.08 -2.02 -9.63
C MET A 1 -9.52 -1.36 -8.34
N PHE A 2 -10.27 -1.24 -7.24
CA PHE A 2 -9.73 -0.67 -5.97
C PHE A 2 -8.93 -1.67 -5.13
N ALA A 3 -9.35 -2.93 -5.09
CA ALA A 3 -8.68 -3.97 -4.30
C ALA A 3 -7.25 -4.24 -4.80
N GLU A 4 -7.03 -4.13 -6.11
CA GLU A 4 -5.76 -4.34 -6.80
C GLU A 4 -4.76 -3.22 -6.48
N TYR A 5 -5.25 -1.98 -6.34
CA TYR A 5 -4.43 -0.86 -5.87
C TYR A 5 -4.02 -1.06 -4.41
N ILE A 6 -4.97 -1.44 -3.56
CA ILE A 6 -4.71 -1.71 -2.14
C ILE A 6 -3.71 -2.87 -2.00
N GLN A 7 -3.88 -3.96 -2.76
CA GLN A 7 -2.90 -5.05 -2.78
C GLN A 7 -1.52 -4.60 -3.27
N ALA A 8 -1.46 -3.80 -4.34
CA ALA A 8 -0.20 -3.26 -4.82
C ALA A 8 0.48 -2.39 -3.74
N ALA A 9 -0.29 -1.54 -3.05
CA ALA A 9 0.20 -0.74 -1.94
C ALA A 9 0.72 -1.60 -0.78
N LEU A 10 -0.04 -2.61 -0.36
CA LEU A 10 0.36 -3.56 0.68
C LEU A 10 1.62 -4.34 0.31
N SER A 11 1.82 -4.67 -0.97
CA SER A 11 3.03 -5.35 -1.44
C SER A 11 4.31 -4.49 -1.34
N LYS A 12 4.14 -3.17 -1.18
CA LYS A 12 5.22 -2.20 -0.96
C LYS A 12 5.41 -1.85 0.52
N ALA A 13 4.61 -2.42 1.41
CA ALA A 13 4.71 -2.14 2.83
C ALA A 13 6.03 -2.69 3.39
N THR A 14 6.79 -1.80 4.03
CA THR A 14 7.97 -2.17 4.82
C THR A 14 7.51 -2.44 6.24
N HIS A 15 7.91 -3.59 6.79
CA HIS A 15 7.59 -3.98 8.15
C HIS A 15 8.85 -3.95 9.00
N GLU A 16 8.79 -3.23 10.11
CA GLU A 16 9.85 -3.14 11.11
C GLU A 16 9.31 -3.55 12.47
N ILE A 17 10.12 -4.23 13.27
CA ILE A 17 9.76 -4.59 14.64
C ILE A 17 10.31 -3.52 15.56
N ILE A 18 9.43 -2.89 16.34
CA ILE A 18 9.81 -1.95 17.38
C ILE A 18 10.01 -2.76 18.66
N GLU A 19 11.27 -3.10 18.98
CA GLU A 19 11.65 -3.93 20.13
C GLU A 19 11.13 -3.37 21.47
N ASP A 20 11.10 -2.05 21.62
CA ASP A 20 10.66 -1.39 22.86
C ASP A 20 9.17 -1.58 23.20
N GLN A 21 8.33 -1.82 22.19
CA GLN A 21 6.87 -1.94 22.37
C GLN A 21 6.33 -3.32 22.00
N GLU A 22 7.18 -4.24 21.52
CA GLU A 22 6.80 -5.53 20.96
C GLU A 22 5.70 -5.41 19.88
N LEU A 23 5.80 -4.36 19.05
CA LEU A 23 4.85 -4.08 17.98
C LEU A 23 5.52 -4.15 16.60
N PHE A 24 4.74 -4.60 15.64
CA PHE A 24 5.05 -4.49 14.22
C PHE A 24 4.60 -3.12 13.73
N TYR A 25 5.52 -2.37 13.16
CA TYR A 25 5.28 -1.14 12.44
C TYR A 25 5.29 -1.43 10.95
N GLY A 26 4.28 -0.95 10.23
CA GLY A 26 4.18 -1.06 8.79
C GLY A 26 4.03 0.32 8.17
N GLU A 27 4.84 0.65 7.17
CA GLU A 27 4.69 1.88 6.40
C GLU A 27 4.79 1.64 4.90
N ILE A 28 4.18 2.53 4.12
CA ILE A 28 4.26 2.51 2.65
C ILE A 28 4.95 3.79 2.21
N THR A 29 6.23 3.69 1.85
CA THR A 29 7.07 4.86 1.51
C THR A 29 6.49 5.67 0.34
N GLU A 30 5.85 5.02 -0.62
CA GLU A 30 5.19 5.65 -1.76
C GLU A 30 3.94 6.46 -1.37
N LEU A 31 3.32 6.14 -0.22
CA LEU A 31 2.11 6.76 0.28
C LEU A 31 2.42 7.56 1.55
N ARG A 32 2.91 8.79 1.38
CA ARG A 32 3.26 9.64 2.53
C ARG A 32 2.09 9.79 3.51
N GLY A 33 2.37 9.48 4.78
CA GLY A 33 1.40 9.51 5.88
C GLY A 33 0.58 8.22 6.05
N VAL A 34 0.88 7.17 5.28
CA VAL A 34 0.27 5.84 5.45
C VAL A 34 1.23 4.95 6.23
N TRP A 35 0.86 4.69 7.48
CA TRP A 35 1.53 3.75 8.37
C TRP A 35 0.51 3.17 9.34
N ALA A 36 0.83 2.00 9.89
CA ALA A 36 0.02 1.32 10.89
C ALA A 36 0.92 0.52 11.83
N THR A 37 0.36 0.11 12.96
CA THR A 37 1.02 -0.79 13.91
C THR A 37 0.10 -1.96 14.24
N GLY A 38 0.67 -3.10 14.63
CA GLY A 38 -0.08 -4.25 15.13
C GLY A 38 0.78 -5.10 16.06
N LYS A 39 0.15 -5.94 16.90
CA LYS A 39 0.86 -6.89 17.77
C LYS A 39 1.41 -8.07 16.99
N THR A 40 0.85 -8.33 15.81
CA THR A 40 1.31 -9.34 14.86
C THR A 40 1.48 -8.74 13.48
N LEU A 41 2.24 -9.41 12.61
CA LEU A 41 2.39 -9.02 11.21
C LEU A 41 1.03 -8.99 10.47
N GLU A 42 0.14 -9.93 10.80
CA GLU A 42 -1.21 -10.02 10.24
C GLU A 42 -2.07 -8.84 10.66
N GLU A 43 -2.11 -8.52 11.96
CA GLU A 43 -2.85 -7.36 12.48
C GLU A 43 -2.30 -6.05 11.90
N CYS A 44 -0.98 -5.93 11.77
CA CYS A 44 -0.35 -4.78 11.13
C CYS A 44 -0.83 -4.64 9.67
N GLY A 45 -0.87 -5.73 8.91
CA GLY A 45 -1.37 -5.73 7.52
C GLY A 45 -2.84 -5.35 7.40
N GLU A 46 -3.70 -5.87 8.28
CA GLU A 46 -5.12 -5.49 8.33
C GLU A 46 -5.31 -4.02 8.69
N ASN A 47 -4.57 -3.51 9.67
CA ASN A 47 -4.61 -2.10 10.04
C ASN A 47 -4.10 -1.22 8.89
N LEU A 48 -3.03 -1.62 8.21
CA LEU A 48 -2.48 -0.90 7.07
C LEU A 48 -3.50 -0.79 5.92
N LYS A 49 -4.24 -1.87 5.67
CA LYS A 49 -5.35 -1.87 4.70
C LYS A 49 -6.40 -0.80 5.02
N GLY A 50 -6.85 -0.74 6.28
CA GLY A 50 -7.82 0.27 6.71
C GLY A 50 -7.30 1.70 6.59
N VAL A 51 -6.02 1.92 6.91
CA VAL A 51 -5.36 3.23 6.75
C VAL A 51 -5.30 3.63 5.27
N ILE A 52 -4.96 2.72 4.36
CA ILE A 52 -4.94 2.99 2.91
C ILE A 52 -6.35 3.39 2.43
N GLU A 53 -7.39 2.66 2.82
CA GLU A 53 -8.78 2.96 2.46
C GLU A 53 -9.18 4.38 2.92
N GLY A 54 -8.89 4.71 4.19
CA GLY A 54 -9.15 6.04 4.73
C GLY A 54 -8.33 7.15 4.05
N TRP A 55 -7.07 6.89 3.72
CA TRP A 55 -6.19 7.82 3.03
C TRP A 55 -6.67 8.12 1.60
N ILE A 56 -7.12 7.08 0.88
CA ILE A 56 -7.75 7.22 -0.44
C ILE A 56 -9.02 8.07 -0.32
N ALA A 57 -9.91 7.74 0.61
CA ALA A 57 -11.15 8.48 0.82
C ALA A 57 -10.89 9.98 1.13
N LEU A 58 -9.88 10.27 1.96
CA LEU A 58 -9.48 11.63 2.27
C LEU A 58 -8.98 12.38 1.03
N ARG A 59 -8.10 11.77 0.22
CA ARG A 59 -7.61 12.39 -1.02
C ARG A 59 -8.73 12.68 -2.01
N LEU A 60 -9.64 11.73 -2.21
CA LEU A 60 -10.80 11.92 -3.08
C LEU A 60 -11.67 13.08 -2.61
N ARG A 61 -11.93 13.17 -1.30
CA ARG A 61 -12.68 14.28 -0.71
C ARG A 61 -12.00 15.64 -0.89
N LEU A 62 -10.67 15.66 -0.87
CA LEU A 62 -9.86 16.86 -1.06
C LEU A 62 -9.56 17.17 -2.54
N GLY A 63 -10.03 16.35 -3.49
CA GLY A 63 -9.73 16.51 -4.91
C GLY A 63 -8.24 16.30 -5.25
N LEU A 64 -7.51 15.57 -4.41
CA LEU A 64 -6.09 15.27 -4.60
C LEU A 64 -5.91 14.03 -5.47
N ALA A 65 -4.93 14.09 -6.37
CA ALA A 65 -4.57 12.93 -7.19
C ALA A 65 -4.06 11.76 -6.32
N ILE A 66 -4.42 10.54 -6.69
CA ILE A 66 -3.90 9.32 -6.08
C ILE A 66 -2.63 8.93 -6.86
N PRO A 67 -1.46 8.77 -6.21
CA PRO A 67 -0.24 8.39 -6.89
C PRO A 67 -0.37 6.97 -7.46
N PRO A 68 0.12 6.73 -8.69
CA PRO A 68 0.09 5.40 -9.28
C PRO A 68 1.06 4.47 -8.53
N ILE A 69 0.61 3.26 -8.21
CA ILE A 69 1.47 2.20 -7.67
C ILE A 69 1.56 1.10 -8.72
N PRO A 70 2.78 0.71 -9.15
CA PRO A 70 2.95 -0.38 -10.10
C PRO A 70 2.48 -1.69 -9.46
N HIS A 71 1.53 -2.34 -10.11
CA HIS A 71 1.03 -3.63 -9.67
C HIS A 71 2.02 -4.74 -10.09
N PRO A 72 2.49 -5.61 -9.18
CA PRO A 72 3.49 -6.62 -9.48
C PRO A 72 3.01 -7.69 -10.50
N ALA A 73 1.70 -7.87 -10.71
CA ALA A 73 1.21 -8.83 -11.71
C ALA A 73 1.25 -8.32 -13.17
N CYS A 74 1.63 -7.06 -13.42
CA CYS A 74 1.80 -6.55 -14.78
C CYS A 74 3.23 -6.83 -15.30
N LEU A 75 3.64 -8.11 -15.27
CA LEU A 75 4.85 -8.62 -15.93
C LEU A 75 4.55 -9.82 -16.85
N SER A 76 3.29 -10.05 -17.22
CA SER A 76 2.96 -10.97 -18.32
C SER A 76 2.80 -10.21 -19.64
N SER A 77 3.86 -10.25 -20.44
CA SER A 77 3.84 -10.52 -21.89
C SER A 77 3.39 -9.48 -22.93
N ASP A 78 2.66 -8.41 -22.62
CA ASP A 78 2.05 -7.56 -23.69
C ASP A 78 2.73 -6.21 -23.97
N ILE A 79 4.06 -6.12 -23.91
CA ILE A 79 4.82 -4.94 -24.38
C ILE A 79 5.49 -5.18 -25.75
N ALA A 80 5.36 -6.37 -26.34
CA ALA A 80 6.01 -6.68 -27.61
C ALA A 80 5.29 -6.20 -28.89
N PHE A 81 4.18 -5.44 -28.81
CA PHE A 81 3.34 -5.15 -29.99
C PHE A 81 3.26 -3.67 -30.45
N PHE A 82 3.97 -2.73 -29.82
CA PHE A 82 3.86 -1.31 -30.21
C PHE A 82 5.16 -0.66 -30.70
N THR A 83 6.01 -1.43 -31.38
CA THR A 83 7.00 -0.87 -32.32
C THR A 83 6.89 -1.60 -33.65
N SER A 84 5.96 -1.16 -34.51
CA SER A 84 6.04 -1.38 -35.96
C SER A 84 5.82 -0.06 -36.67
#